data_AF-A0A915ISU6-F1
#
_entry.id   AF-A0A915ISU6-F1
#
_cell.length_a   1.000
_cell.length_b   1.000
_cell.length_c   1.000
_cell.angle_alpha   90.00
_cell.angle_beta   90.00
_cell.angle_gamma   90.00
#
_symmetry.space_group_name_H-M   'P 1'
#
loop_
_entity.id
_entity.type
_entity.pdbx_description
1 polymer ?
#
loop_
_entity_poly.entity_id
_entity_poly.type
_entity_poly.pdbx_seq_one_letter_code
_entity_poly.pdbx_strand_id
1 'polypeptide(L)'
;NDSNVQFLDQDDDDDPDTELYLTQPFACGTAFAISVLDSLMSTTYFNDSALTLIRTLVTGGATPELELILAEGAGLRGGYTTPETLKNRDRCRIAQIQLSDGPLHSVAEATYGHLFTRALLDFGILCIGLYRLHDQAAPDSNKRYVITNPPVDLKLLVTDKVYVLEPFDHSVEYDFPK
;
A
#
# COMPACT_ATOMS: atom_id res chain seq x y z
N ASN A 1 7.22 -17.77 13.93
CA ASN A 1 6.42 -18.99 13.77
C ASN A 1 5.00 -18.54 13.58
N ASP A 2 4.33 -19.02 12.53
CA ASP A 2 3.04 -18.45 12.08
C ASP A 2 1.94 -18.67 13.11
N SER A 3 1.98 -19.79 13.83
CA SER A 3 1.10 -20.11 14.95
C SER A 3 1.16 -19.12 16.12
N ASN A 4 2.15 -18.24 16.16
CA ASN A 4 2.27 -17.26 17.25
C ASN A 4 1.44 -16.00 17.00
N VAL A 5 0.86 -15.84 15.80
CA VAL A 5 0.06 -14.65 15.43
C VAL A 5 -1.15 -14.48 16.34
N GLN A 6 -1.78 -15.58 16.76
CA GLN A 6 -2.96 -15.61 17.64
C GLN A 6 -2.71 -14.90 18.99
N PHE A 7 -1.46 -14.86 19.47
CA PHE A 7 -1.15 -14.22 20.75
C PHE A 7 -1.09 -12.68 20.70
N LEU A 8 -1.27 -12.08 19.52
CA LEU A 8 -1.14 -10.63 19.33
C LEU A 8 -2.43 -9.87 19.67
N ASP A 9 -3.60 -10.49 19.48
CA ASP A 9 -4.90 -9.87 19.73
C ASP A 9 -5.71 -10.73 20.70
N GLN A 10 -5.88 -10.25 21.94
CA GLN A 10 -6.57 -11.00 23.01
C GLN A 10 -8.11 -11.01 22.88
N ASP A 11 -8.64 -10.23 21.94
CA ASP A 11 -10.09 -10.11 21.67
C ASP A 11 -10.54 -10.96 20.47
N ASP A 12 -9.63 -11.75 19.87
CA ASP A 12 -9.94 -12.63 18.74
C ASP A 12 -10.47 -14.00 19.24
N ASP A 13 -11.36 -14.62 18.46
CA ASP A 13 -11.84 -15.98 18.72
C ASP A 13 -10.78 -16.96 18.20
N ASP A 14 -9.68 -17.11 18.95
CA ASP A 14 -8.50 -17.87 18.55
C ASP A 14 -8.79 -19.37 18.32
N ASP A 15 -8.95 -19.80 17.06
CA ASP A 15 -8.90 -21.21 16.66
C ASP A 15 -7.49 -21.54 16.09
N PRO A 16 -6.71 -22.44 16.73
CA PRO A 16 -5.37 -22.80 16.28
C PRO A 16 -5.32 -23.45 14.89
N ASP A 17 -6.46 -23.91 14.36
CA ASP A 17 -6.56 -24.46 12.99
C ASP A 17 -6.81 -23.37 11.93
N THR A 18 -6.91 -22.10 12.32
CA THR A 18 -7.10 -20.97 11.41
C THR A 18 -5.83 -20.69 10.60
N GLU A 19 -5.97 -20.68 9.27
CA GLU A 19 -4.85 -20.32 8.39
C GLU A 19 -4.41 -18.86 8.63
N LEU A 20 -3.10 -18.60 8.54
CA LEU A 20 -2.50 -17.30 8.87
C LEU A 20 -3.24 -16.10 8.22
N TYR A 21 -3.64 -16.23 6.95
CA TYR A 21 -4.26 -15.12 6.21
C TYR A 21 -5.71 -14.82 6.64
N LEU A 22 -6.33 -15.69 7.43
CA LEU A 22 -7.66 -15.52 8.01
C LEU A 22 -7.61 -14.95 9.44
N THR A 23 -6.43 -14.88 10.06
CA THR A 23 -6.27 -14.35 11.42
C THR A 23 -6.46 -12.82 11.45
N GLN A 24 -7.08 -12.30 12.51
CA GLN A 24 -7.33 -10.86 12.65
C GLN A 24 -6.04 -10.01 12.59
N PRO A 25 -4.93 -10.38 13.27
CA PRO A 25 -3.71 -9.56 13.25
C PRO A 25 -3.08 -9.49 11.87
N PHE A 26 -3.18 -10.56 11.07
CA PHE A 26 -2.70 -10.56 9.69
C PHE A 26 -3.59 -9.68 8.79
N ALA A 27 -4.91 -9.86 8.85
CA ALA A 27 -5.86 -9.10 8.04
C ALA A 27 -5.85 -7.60 8.34
N CYS A 28 -5.51 -7.23 9.59
CA CYS A 28 -5.37 -5.84 10.01
C CYS A 28 -4.01 -5.21 9.67
N GLY A 29 -3.03 -6.03 9.25
CA GLY A 29 -1.66 -5.61 8.95
C GLY A 29 -0.80 -5.34 10.19
N THR A 30 -1.17 -5.87 11.36
CA THR A 30 -0.37 -5.75 12.59
C THR A 30 0.68 -6.86 12.71
N ALA A 31 0.50 -7.97 11.99
CA ALA A 31 1.45 -9.06 11.88
C ALA A 31 1.92 -9.30 10.44
N PHE A 32 3.21 -9.61 10.28
CA PHE A 32 3.80 -10.01 9.00
C PHE A 32 4.65 -11.27 9.20
N ALA A 33 4.35 -12.34 8.47
CA ALA A 33 5.09 -13.61 8.54
C ALA A 33 5.97 -13.83 7.32
N ILE A 34 7.13 -14.46 7.54
CA ILE A 34 8.10 -14.76 6.49
C ILE A 34 7.57 -15.82 5.52
N SER A 35 6.71 -16.74 5.97
CA SER A 35 6.10 -17.78 5.15
C SER A 35 5.33 -17.24 3.94
N VAL A 36 4.81 -16.01 4.03
CA VAL A 36 4.16 -15.35 2.89
C VAL A 36 5.14 -15.12 1.73
N LEU A 37 6.43 -14.92 2.02
CA LEU A 37 7.48 -14.76 1.00
C LEU A 37 7.79 -16.06 0.26
N ASP A 38 7.45 -17.23 0.81
CA ASP A 38 7.62 -18.50 0.08
C ASP A 38 6.67 -18.58 -1.12
N SER A 39 5.47 -18.02 -0.99
CA SER A 39 4.51 -17.90 -2.11
C SER A 39 5.02 -16.98 -3.23
N LEU A 40 5.88 -16.02 -2.88
CA LEU A 40 6.49 -15.11 -3.83
C LEU A 40 7.47 -15.86 -4.73
N MET A 41 8.25 -16.82 -4.22
CA MET A 41 9.13 -17.68 -5.03
C MET A 41 8.34 -18.40 -6.14
N SER A 42 7.19 -18.98 -5.81
CA SER A 42 6.30 -19.60 -6.81
C SER A 42 5.79 -18.59 -7.85
N THR A 43 5.40 -17.39 -7.40
CA THR A 43 4.95 -16.31 -8.30
C THR A 43 6.05 -15.89 -9.27
N THR A 44 7.30 -15.77 -8.81
CA THR A 44 8.45 -15.40 -9.65
C THR A 44 8.79 -16.46 -10.69
N TYR A 45 8.54 -17.74 -10.38
CA TYR A 45 8.74 -18.83 -11.32
C TYR A 45 7.81 -18.72 -12.53
N PHE A 46 6.54 -18.36 -12.31
CA PHE A 46 5.55 -18.21 -13.38
C PHE A 46 5.61 -16.85 -14.08
N ASN A 47 5.99 -15.79 -13.37
CA ASN A 47 6.04 -14.43 -13.92
C ASN A 47 7.24 -13.65 -13.35
N ASP A 48 8.32 -13.61 -14.12
CA ASP A 48 9.55 -12.88 -13.76
C ASP A 48 9.29 -11.38 -13.57
N SER A 49 8.39 -10.79 -14.36
CA SER A 49 8.05 -9.37 -14.26
C SER A 49 7.32 -9.00 -12.96
N ALA A 50 6.66 -9.97 -12.30
CA ALA A 50 5.99 -9.72 -11.03
C ALA A 50 6.99 -9.39 -9.92
N LEU A 51 8.15 -10.05 -9.91
CA LEU A 51 9.21 -9.76 -8.95
C LEU A 51 9.74 -8.33 -9.13
N THR A 52 10.02 -7.96 -10.38
CA THR A 52 10.49 -6.61 -10.72
C THR A 52 9.49 -5.56 -10.26
N LEU A 53 8.19 -5.78 -10.52
CA LEU A 53 7.12 -4.86 -10.09
C LEU A 53 7.08 -4.70 -8.57
N ILE A 54 7.06 -5.81 -7.81
CA ILE A 54 7.04 -5.78 -6.34
C ILE A 54 8.30 -5.08 -5.81
N ARG A 55 9.47 -5.38 -6.37
CA ARG A 55 10.73 -4.74 -5.99
C ARG A 55 10.66 -3.24 -6.23
N THR A 56 10.23 -2.80 -7.41
CA THR A 56 10.09 -1.36 -7.72
C THR A 56 9.10 -0.68 -6.79
N LEU A 57 7.97 -1.31 -6.51
CA LEU A 57 6.93 -0.74 -5.66
C LEU A 57 7.35 -0.64 -4.18
N VAL A 58 8.01 -1.67 -3.65
CA VAL A 58 8.39 -1.76 -2.22
C VAL A 58 9.69 -1.01 -1.93
N THR A 59 10.70 -1.13 -2.78
CA THR A 59 12.02 -0.49 -2.56
C THR A 59 12.08 0.96 -3.05
N GLY A 60 10.99 1.47 -3.63
CA GLY A 60 10.97 2.80 -4.23
C GLY A 60 11.88 2.86 -5.46
N GLY A 61 11.82 1.83 -6.31
CA GLY A 61 12.53 1.68 -7.57
C GLY A 61 14.05 1.58 -7.45
N ALA A 62 14.53 0.57 -6.73
CA ALA A 62 15.91 0.12 -6.82
C ALA A 62 16.20 -0.35 -8.26
N THR A 63 16.95 0.46 -9.02
CA THR A 63 17.32 0.14 -10.39
C THR A 63 18.61 -0.68 -10.42
N PRO A 64 18.87 -1.44 -11.50
CA PRO A 64 20.12 -2.19 -11.64
C PRO A 64 21.38 -1.32 -11.54
N GLU A 65 21.30 -0.07 -11.99
CA GLU A 65 22.40 0.90 -11.86
C GLU A 65 22.72 1.20 -10.39
N LEU A 66 21.69 1.32 -9.55
CA LEU A 66 21.87 1.53 -8.11
C LEU A 66 22.52 0.30 -7.46
N GLU A 67 22.14 -0.91 -7.87
CA GLU A 67 22.73 -2.15 -7.38
C GLU A 67 24.20 -2.25 -7.74
N LEU A 68 24.58 -1.84 -8.95
CA LEU A 68 25.97 -1.82 -9.38
C LEU A 68 26.81 -0.86 -8.53
N ILE A 69 26.30 0.35 -8.28
CA ILE A 69 26.96 1.34 -7.40
C ILE A 69 27.14 0.79 -5.98
N LEU A 70 26.12 0.10 -5.45
CA LEU A 70 26.21 -0.54 -4.14
C LEU A 70 27.21 -1.71 -4.14
N ALA A 71 27.30 -2.46 -5.24
CA ALA A 71 28.26 -3.55 -5.40
C ALA A 71 29.72 -3.07 -5.44
N GLU A 72 29.97 -1.83 -5.84
CA GLU A 72 31.30 -1.18 -5.74
C GLU A 72 31.73 -0.91 -4.28
N GLY A 73 30.86 -1.16 -3.30
CA GLY A 73 31.19 -1.09 -1.86
C GLY A 73 31.30 0.32 -1.31
N ALA A 74 30.96 1.33 -2.10
CA ALA A 74 31.08 2.73 -1.73
C ALA A 74 29.84 3.33 -1.04
N GLY A 75 28.78 2.53 -0.89
CA GLY A 75 27.50 2.97 -0.35
C GLY A 75 26.75 3.93 -1.29
N LEU A 76 25.76 4.63 -0.74
CA LEU A 76 24.97 5.61 -1.48
C LEU A 76 25.77 6.90 -1.67
N ARG A 77 26.08 7.25 -2.92
CA ARG A 77 26.75 8.49 -3.30
C ARG A 77 25.76 9.46 -3.91
N GLY A 78 25.71 10.68 -3.36
CA GLY A 78 24.94 11.78 -3.94
C GLY A 78 25.57 12.28 -5.25
N GLY A 79 24.72 12.81 -6.13
CA GLY A 79 25.14 13.45 -7.38
C GLY A 79 24.58 14.86 -7.51
N TYR A 80 25.04 15.59 -8.53
CA TYR A 80 24.44 16.88 -8.90
C TYR A 80 23.03 16.69 -9.46
N THR A 81 22.15 17.66 -9.20
CA THR A 81 20.81 17.67 -9.77
C THR A 81 20.87 18.09 -11.23
N THR A 82 20.58 17.16 -12.14
CA THR A 82 20.39 17.39 -13.58
C THR A 82 18.91 17.24 -13.96
N PRO A 83 18.46 17.79 -15.11
CA PRO A 83 17.10 17.60 -15.60
C PRO A 83 16.69 16.13 -15.73
N GLU A 84 17.64 15.23 -16.04
CA GLU A 84 17.39 13.79 -16.12
C GLU A 84 17.19 13.18 -14.72
N THR A 85 18.00 13.56 -13.73
CA THR A 85 17.82 13.08 -12.35
C THR A 85 16.51 13.55 -11.72
N LEU A 86 16.02 14.74 -12.11
CA LEU A 86 14.72 15.24 -11.65
C LEU A 86 13.56 14.41 -12.21
N LYS A 87 13.61 14.00 -13.48
CA LYS A 87 12.60 13.11 -14.09
C LYS A 87 12.49 11.76 -13.39
N ASN A 88 13.58 11.26 -12.80
CA ASN A 88 13.54 10.01 -12.03
C ASN A 88 12.67 10.11 -10.75
N ARG A 89 12.26 11.32 -10.35
CA ARG A 89 11.34 11.54 -9.22
C ARG A 89 9.88 11.35 -9.60
N ASP A 90 9.54 11.34 -10.91
CA ASP A 90 8.18 11.26 -11.45
C ASP A 90 7.61 9.83 -11.34
N ARG A 91 7.66 9.27 -10.14
CA ARG A 91 7.21 7.91 -9.82
C ARG A 91 6.00 7.98 -8.91
N CYS A 92 5.10 7.01 -9.09
CA CYS A 92 3.94 6.90 -8.22
C CYS A 92 4.38 6.52 -6.79
N ARG A 93 3.71 7.07 -5.79
CA ARG A 93 3.85 6.69 -4.39
C ARG A 93 2.60 5.98 -3.89
N ILE A 94 2.76 5.00 -3.00
CA ILE A 94 1.63 4.44 -2.27
C ILE A 94 1.26 5.41 -1.15
N ALA A 95 -0.01 5.78 -1.08
CA ALA A 95 -0.57 6.59 -0.02
C ALA A 95 -1.88 6.00 0.49
N GLN A 96 -2.32 6.44 1.67
CA GLN A 96 -3.67 6.21 2.17
C GLN A 96 -4.40 7.54 2.21
N ILE A 97 -5.58 7.60 1.58
CA ILE A 97 -6.47 8.76 1.64
C ILE A 97 -7.67 8.40 2.50
N GLN A 98 -7.99 9.22 3.50
CA GLN A 98 -9.18 9.04 4.31
C GLN A 98 -10.39 9.63 3.59
N LEU A 99 -11.54 8.95 3.56
CA LEU A 99 -12.73 9.49 2.88
C LEU A 99 -13.45 10.60 3.67
N SER A 100 -13.19 10.71 4.96
CA SER A 100 -13.75 11.77 5.79
C SER A 100 -13.13 13.15 5.51
N ASP A 101 -11.98 13.21 4.84
CA ASP A 101 -11.25 14.45 4.58
C ASP A 101 -10.59 14.44 3.19
N GLY A 102 -10.35 15.62 2.63
CA GLY A 102 -9.60 15.78 1.39
C GLY A 102 -10.45 15.63 0.11
N PRO A 103 -9.77 15.44 -1.04
CA PRO A 103 -10.37 15.62 -2.37
C PRO A 103 -11.46 14.60 -2.71
N LEU A 104 -11.43 13.43 -2.06
CA LEU A 104 -12.35 12.31 -2.30
C LEU A 104 -13.55 12.31 -1.34
N HIS A 105 -13.70 13.35 -0.50
CA HIS A 105 -14.83 13.45 0.43
C HIS A 105 -16.18 13.49 -0.29
N SER A 106 -16.24 14.14 -1.45
CA SER A 106 -17.47 14.23 -2.27
C SER A 106 -18.04 12.88 -2.72
N VAL A 107 -17.22 11.82 -2.72
CA VAL A 107 -17.59 10.47 -3.14
C VAL A 107 -17.58 9.48 -1.96
N ALA A 108 -17.52 9.96 -0.72
CA ALA A 108 -17.41 9.14 0.49
C ALA A 108 -18.60 8.20 0.73
N GLU A 109 -19.79 8.55 0.24
CA GLU A 109 -21.01 7.72 0.35
C GLU A 109 -21.39 7.00 -0.96
N ALA A 110 -20.53 7.11 -1.98
CA ALA A 110 -20.76 6.47 -3.27
C ALA A 110 -20.32 4.99 -3.27
N THR A 111 -20.36 4.36 -4.45
CA THR A 111 -19.77 3.04 -4.64
C THR A 111 -18.28 3.12 -4.96
N TYR A 112 -17.55 2.04 -4.69
CA TYR A 112 -16.12 1.95 -4.99
C TYR A 112 -15.81 2.21 -6.48
N GLY A 113 -16.65 1.74 -7.40
CA GLY A 113 -16.47 2.00 -8.83
C GLY A 113 -16.58 3.48 -9.20
N HIS A 114 -17.46 4.23 -8.52
CA HIS A 114 -17.58 5.67 -8.73
C HIS A 114 -16.35 6.43 -8.20
N LEU A 115 -15.90 6.07 -6.98
CA LEU A 115 -14.65 6.58 -6.40
C LEU A 115 -13.46 6.31 -7.33
N PHE A 116 -13.30 5.07 -7.81
CA PHE A 116 -12.21 4.67 -8.70
C PHE A 116 -12.17 5.52 -9.97
N THR A 117 -13.33 5.68 -10.62
CA THR A 117 -13.44 6.45 -11.87
C THR A 117 -13.13 7.93 -11.64
N ARG A 118 -13.66 8.52 -10.57
CA ARG A 118 -13.46 9.94 -10.25
C ARG A 118 -12.02 10.23 -9.85
N ALA A 119 -11.42 9.39 -9.00
CA ALA A 119 -10.03 9.53 -8.57
C ALA A 119 -9.05 9.46 -9.76
N LEU A 120 -9.30 8.54 -10.70
CA LEU A 120 -8.46 8.37 -11.87
C LEU A 120 -8.61 9.52 -12.88
N LEU A 121 -9.85 9.97 -13.15
CA LEU A 121 -10.11 11.02 -14.15
C LEU A 121 -9.66 12.41 -13.68
N ASP A 122 -9.93 12.74 -12.42
CA ASP A 122 -9.69 14.09 -11.91
C ASP A 122 -8.26 14.30 -11.40
N PHE A 123 -7.69 13.26 -10.79
CA PHE A 123 -6.42 13.36 -10.06
C PHE A 123 -5.33 12.43 -10.60
N GLY A 124 -5.65 11.54 -11.55
CA GLY A 124 -4.71 10.52 -12.02
C GLY A 124 -4.33 9.50 -10.94
N ILE A 125 -5.16 9.37 -9.90
CA ILE A 125 -4.91 8.50 -8.75
C ILE A 125 -5.53 7.13 -8.99
N LEU A 126 -4.74 6.06 -8.84
CA LEU A 126 -5.22 4.68 -8.95
C LEU A 126 -5.58 4.13 -7.56
N CYS A 127 -6.86 3.87 -7.30
CA CYS A 127 -7.27 3.18 -6.08
C CYS A 127 -7.03 1.67 -6.20
N ILE A 128 -6.37 1.06 -5.21
CA ILE A 128 -5.99 -0.38 -5.22
C ILE A 128 -6.71 -1.21 -4.14
N GLY A 129 -7.27 -0.54 -3.12
CA GLY A 129 -7.99 -1.22 -2.05
C GLY A 129 -8.55 -0.27 -0.99
N LEU A 130 -9.21 -0.85 0.00
CA LEU A 130 -9.76 -0.16 1.16
C LEU A 130 -9.13 -0.67 2.45
N TYR A 131 -9.11 0.19 3.46
CA TYR A 131 -8.73 -0.12 4.82
C TYR A 131 -9.89 0.28 5.76
N ARG A 132 -10.78 -0.69 5.98
CA ARG A 132 -12.10 -0.50 6.57
C ARG A 132 -12.09 -0.85 8.05
N LEU A 133 -12.81 -0.08 8.85
CA LEU A 133 -12.97 -0.34 10.28
C LEU A 133 -13.70 -1.68 10.50
N HIS A 134 -13.15 -2.53 11.37
CA HIS A 134 -13.68 -3.86 11.66
C HIS A 134 -14.97 -3.80 12.46
N ASP A 135 -14.95 -3.07 13.57
CA ASP A 135 -16.12 -2.86 14.43
C ASP A 135 -16.50 -1.37 14.46
N GLN A 136 -17.71 -1.05 14.01
CA GLN A 136 -18.25 0.32 14.04
C GLN A 136 -19.00 0.63 15.34
N ALA A 137 -19.32 -0.40 16.14
CA ALA A 137 -20.10 -0.29 17.37
C ALA A 137 -19.21 -0.15 18.61
N ALA A 138 -17.96 -0.62 18.57
CA ALA A 138 -16.98 -0.44 19.65
C ALA A 138 -16.11 0.83 19.42
N PRO A 139 -16.40 1.95 20.09
CA PRO A 139 -15.65 3.20 19.91
C PRO A 139 -14.17 3.11 20.31
N ASP A 140 -13.80 2.12 21.14
CA ASP A 140 -12.43 1.89 21.58
C ASP A 140 -11.62 1.01 20.61
N SER A 141 -12.29 0.31 19.67
CA SER A 141 -11.64 -0.54 18.68
C SER A 141 -11.35 0.24 17.40
N ASN A 142 -10.07 0.56 17.19
CA ASN A 142 -9.59 1.21 15.97
C ASN A 142 -9.03 0.22 14.94
N LYS A 143 -9.31 -1.09 15.11
CA LYS A 143 -8.84 -2.15 14.22
C LYS A 143 -9.49 -2.03 12.85
N ARG A 144 -8.67 -2.06 11.81
CA ARG A 144 -9.10 -1.95 10.41
C ARG A 144 -8.52 -3.11 9.63
N TYR A 145 -9.29 -3.64 8.69
CA TYR A 145 -8.88 -4.73 7.82
C TYR A 145 -8.76 -4.26 6.37
N VAL A 146 -7.93 -4.96 5.60
CA VAL A 146 -7.67 -4.63 4.19
C VAL A 146 -8.67 -5.33 3.29
N ILE A 147 -9.23 -4.59 2.32
CA ILE A 147 -10.02 -5.13 1.20
C ILE A 147 -9.28 -4.79 -0.09
N THR A 148 -8.67 -5.79 -0.72
CA THR A 148 -7.97 -5.62 -2.00
C THR A 148 -8.94 -5.71 -3.16
N ASN A 149 -8.80 -4.83 -4.16
CA ASN A 149 -9.65 -4.76 -5.35
C ASN A 149 -11.16 -4.98 -5.09
N PRO A 150 -11.82 -4.12 -4.28
CA PRO A 150 -13.25 -4.26 -4.00
C PRO A 150 -14.12 -4.22 -5.26
N PRO A 151 -15.31 -4.86 -5.25
CA PRO A 151 -16.21 -4.85 -6.39
C PRO A 151 -16.83 -3.46 -6.60
N VAL A 152 -17.23 -3.17 -7.83
CA VAL A 152 -17.67 -1.83 -8.27
C VAL A 152 -18.90 -1.29 -7.54
N ASP A 153 -19.73 -2.18 -7.02
CA ASP A 153 -20.99 -1.93 -6.32
C ASP A 153 -20.82 -1.85 -4.80
N LEU A 154 -19.62 -2.14 -4.27
CA LEU A 154 -19.36 -2.03 -2.84
C LEU A 154 -19.61 -0.59 -2.38
N LYS A 155 -20.50 -0.44 -1.40
CA LYS A 155 -20.76 0.86 -0.76
C LYS A 155 -19.59 1.25 0.13
N LEU A 156 -19.18 2.49 0.00
CA LEU A 156 -18.14 3.10 0.81
C LEU A 156 -18.72 3.63 2.13
N LEU A 157 -17.86 3.74 3.12
CA LEU A 157 -18.16 4.37 4.40
C LEU A 157 -17.26 5.60 4.55
N VAL A 158 -17.79 6.65 5.18
CA VAL A 158 -17.02 7.89 5.44
C VAL A 158 -15.77 7.63 6.27
N THR A 159 -15.79 6.59 7.10
CA THR A 159 -14.66 6.18 7.93
C THR A 159 -13.61 5.37 7.17
N ASP A 160 -13.86 4.93 5.93
CA ASP A 160 -12.91 4.14 5.14
C ASP A 160 -11.67 4.96 4.79
N LYS A 161 -10.54 4.25 4.73
CA LYS A 161 -9.32 4.76 4.11
C LYS A 161 -9.09 3.99 2.81
N VAL A 162 -8.60 4.66 1.78
CA VAL A 162 -8.38 4.07 0.46
C VAL A 162 -6.88 3.99 0.22
N TYR A 163 -6.40 2.80 -0.12
CA TYR A 163 -5.03 2.63 -0.64
C TYR A 163 -4.99 3.11 -2.08
N VAL A 164 -4.05 4.00 -2.37
CA VAL A 164 -3.93 4.61 -3.69
C VAL A 164 -2.49 4.66 -4.17
N LEU A 165 -2.31 4.63 -5.50
CA LEU A 165 -1.10 5.09 -6.16
C LEU A 165 -1.32 6.53 -6.59
N GLU A 166 -0.61 7.43 -5.93
CA GLU A 166 -0.64 8.86 -6.23
C GLU A 166 0.52 9.18 -7.17
N PRO A 167 0.27 9.91 -8.28
CA PRO A 167 1.34 10.39 -9.14
C PRO A 167 2.22 11.40 -8.39
N PHE A 168 3.43 11.63 -8.91
CA PHE A 168 4.29 12.68 -8.38
C PHE A 168 3.65 14.06 -8.64
N ASP A 169 3.48 14.84 -7.58
CA ASP A 169 2.90 16.18 -7.69
C ASP A 169 3.97 17.18 -8.15
N HIS A 170 3.79 17.72 -9.35
CA HIS A 170 4.66 18.76 -9.91
C HIS A 170 4.38 20.16 -9.34
N SER A 171 3.31 20.35 -8.55
CA SER A 171 2.86 21.65 -8.06
C SER A 171 3.50 22.10 -6.73
N VAL A 172 4.19 21.20 -6.03
CA VAL A 172 4.91 21.52 -4.79
C VAL A 172 6.36 21.86 -5.12
N GLU A 173 6.70 23.15 -5.11
CA GLU A 173 8.11 23.58 -5.12
C GLU A 173 8.80 23.07 -3.86
N TYR A 174 9.72 22.12 -4.04
CA TYR A 174 10.59 21.66 -2.96
C TYR A 174 11.70 22.68 -2.76
N ASP A 175 11.56 23.53 -1.73
CA ASP A 175 12.60 24.47 -1.34
C ASP A 175 13.79 23.68 -0.78
N PHE A 176 14.92 23.72 -1.47
CA PHE A 176 16.13 23.04 -1.01
C PHE A 176 16.75 23.87 0.12
N PRO A 177 17.06 23.30 1.29
CA PRO A 177 17.89 23.99 2.26
C PRO A 177 19.26 24.26 1.60
N LYS A 178 19.62 25.54 1.53
CA LYS A 178 20.91 26.03 1.03
C LYS A 178 22.07 25.50 1.86
#